data_AF-A0A852F6A7-F1
#
_entry.id   AF-A0A852F6A7-F1
#
_cell.length_a   1.000
_cell.length_b   1.000
_cell.length_c   1.000
_cell.angle_alpha   90.00
_cell.angle_beta   90.00
_cell.angle_gamma   90.00
#
_symmetry.space_group_name_H-M   'P 1'
#
loop_
_entity.id
_entity.type
_entity.pdbx_description
1 polymer ?
#
loop_
_entity_poly.entity_id
_entity_poly.type
_entity_poly.pdbx_seq_one_letter_code
_entity_poly.pdbx_strand_id
1 'polypeptide(L)'
;FIGRLLDVIDKEDLKNTTFIYFASDHGGFLEAHRGDSQLGGWNGIYKGGKGMGGWEGGIRVPGIFRWPGVLPAGTVIDEPTSLMDIYPTVVQLAGGTVPQDRVMDGHTLLPLLRGTEQHSRHEFLFHYCGVFLHAVRWHQRDSGTIWKAHYATPVFQPEASGACFRRGICPCFGDGVTHHDPPLLFNLSRDPSEANPLSADTEPL
;
A
#
# COMPACT_ATOMS: atom_id res chain seq x y z
N PHE A 1 -0.78 19.60 13.31
CA PHE A 1 -1.95 19.12 14.08
C PHE A 1 -1.56 17.93 14.96
N ILE A 2 -1.01 16.85 14.38
CA ILE A 2 -0.58 15.63 15.10
C ILE A 2 0.28 15.92 16.33
N GLY A 3 1.29 16.78 16.23
CA GLY A 3 2.12 17.14 17.40
C GLY A 3 1.31 17.63 18.60
N ARG A 4 0.30 18.47 18.38
CA ARG A 4 -0.59 18.96 19.46
C ARG A 4 -1.43 17.84 20.09
N LEU A 5 -1.85 16.85 19.30
CA LEU A 5 -2.55 15.68 19.82
C LEU A 5 -1.61 14.83 20.69
N LEU A 6 -0.39 14.60 20.23
CA LEU A 6 0.63 13.88 21.00
C LEU A 6 0.98 14.60 22.30
N ASP A 7 1.09 15.93 22.28
CA ASP A 7 1.34 16.75 23.47
C ASP A 7 0.25 16.57 24.53
N VAL A 8 -1.02 16.49 24.11
CA VAL A 8 -2.14 16.25 25.04
C VAL A 8 -2.10 14.83 25.59
N ILE A 9 -1.88 13.82 24.75
CA ILE A 9 -1.75 12.42 25.20
C ILE A 9 -0.64 12.27 26.24
N ASP A 10 0.49 12.95 26.03
CA ASP A 10 1.62 12.92 26.95
C ASP A 10 1.33 13.71 28.25
N LYS A 11 0.63 14.86 28.17
CA LYS A 11 0.23 15.66 29.36
C LYS A 11 -0.76 14.93 30.26
N GLU A 12 -1.67 14.15 29.68
CA GLU A 12 -2.68 13.37 30.41
C GLU A 12 -2.15 12.00 30.88
N ASP A 13 -0.85 11.71 30.69
CA ASP A 13 -0.20 10.43 31.02
C ASP A 13 -0.83 9.20 30.33
N LEU A 14 -1.43 9.40 29.15
CA LEU A 14 -2.11 8.35 28.38
C LEU A 14 -1.19 7.66 27.37
N LYS A 15 0.07 8.06 27.27
CA LYS A 15 0.98 7.61 26.22
C LYS A 15 1.20 6.09 26.20
N ASN A 16 1.23 5.43 27.36
CA ASN A 16 1.48 3.98 27.46
C ASN A 16 0.21 3.14 27.22
N THR A 17 -0.96 3.76 27.22
CA THR A 17 -2.26 3.10 27.03
C THR A 17 -2.95 3.50 25.72
N THR A 18 -2.33 4.39 24.95
CA THR A 18 -2.87 4.87 23.67
C THR A 18 -2.08 4.27 22.51
N PHE A 19 -2.76 3.42 21.74
CA PHE A 19 -2.28 2.95 20.45
C PHE A 19 -2.59 3.99 19.37
N ILE A 20 -1.56 4.43 18.64
CA ILE A 20 -1.68 5.43 17.57
C ILE A 20 -1.30 4.77 16.26
N TYR A 21 -2.17 4.95 15.26
CA TYR A 21 -1.94 4.57 13.88
C TYR A 21 -2.12 5.79 12.98
N PHE A 22 -1.16 6.03 12.10
CA PHE A 22 -1.23 7.09 11.09
C PHE A 22 -1.01 6.48 9.71
N ALA A 23 -1.92 6.79 8.79
CA ALA A 23 -1.84 6.37 7.40
C ALA A 23 -2.58 7.33 6.46
N SER A 24 -2.39 7.13 5.16
CA SER A 24 -3.23 7.69 4.09
C SER A 24 -4.17 6.61 3.55
N ASP A 25 -5.33 6.99 3.04
CA ASP A 25 -6.29 6.06 2.42
C ASP A 25 -5.83 5.56 1.05
N HIS A 26 -5.09 6.40 0.32
CA HIS A 26 -4.44 6.08 -0.94
C HIS A 26 -3.22 6.98 -1.17
N GLY A 27 -2.48 6.74 -2.25
CA GLY A 27 -1.35 7.56 -2.66
C GLY A 27 -1.72 8.97 -3.12
N GLY A 28 -0.71 9.81 -3.34
CA GLY A 28 -0.85 11.20 -3.78
C GLY A 28 -1.59 11.35 -5.10
N PHE A 29 -2.40 12.40 -5.20
CA PHE A 29 -3.17 12.70 -6.40
C PHE A 29 -2.36 13.52 -7.40
N LEU A 30 -1.72 12.85 -8.37
CA LEU A 30 -0.77 13.50 -9.28
C LEU A 30 -1.45 14.49 -10.23
N GLU A 31 -2.68 14.24 -10.64
CA GLU A 31 -3.43 15.08 -11.59
C GLU A 31 -3.94 16.39 -10.99
N ALA A 32 -3.82 16.60 -9.66
CA ALA A 32 -4.16 17.87 -9.04
C ALA A 32 -3.04 18.90 -9.24
N HIS A 33 -3.14 19.69 -10.31
CA HIS A 33 -2.20 20.78 -10.61
C HIS A 33 -2.93 22.07 -11.00
N ARG A 34 -2.23 23.22 -10.88
CA ARG A 34 -2.68 24.52 -11.40
C ARG A 34 -1.51 25.19 -12.12
N GLY A 35 -1.56 25.22 -13.45
CA GLY A 35 -0.38 25.56 -14.26
C GLY A 35 0.76 24.61 -13.91
N ASP A 36 1.93 25.16 -13.61
CA ASP A 36 3.14 24.41 -13.20
C ASP A 36 3.17 24.08 -11.69
N SER A 37 2.16 24.49 -10.93
CA SER A 37 2.10 24.22 -9.48
C SER A 37 1.42 22.88 -9.19
N GLN A 38 2.16 21.97 -8.53
CA GLN A 38 1.60 20.74 -8.00
C GLN A 38 0.76 21.04 -6.74
N LEU A 39 -0.53 20.68 -6.77
CA LEU A 39 -1.46 20.87 -5.65
C LEU A 39 -1.71 19.57 -4.89
N GLY A 40 -1.57 18.42 -5.57
CA GLY A 40 -1.70 17.11 -4.96
C GLY A 40 -0.44 16.64 -4.24
N GLY A 41 -0.46 15.36 -3.86
CA GLY A 41 0.67 14.70 -3.22
C GLY A 41 1.76 14.29 -4.22
N TRP A 42 2.85 13.76 -3.66
CA TRP A 42 3.95 13.13 -4.40
C TRP A 42 4.27 11.77 -3.79
N ASN A 43 4.57 10.78 -4.63
CA ASN A 43 4.71 9.38 -4.23
C ASN A 43 6.17 8.91 -4.24
N GLY A 44 7.14 9.82 -4.27
CA GLY A 44 8.54 9.43 -4.26
C GLY A 44 8.96 8.75 -5.57
N ILE A 45 9.68 7.64 -5.41
CA ILE A 45 10.13 6.77 -6.51
C ILE A 45 9.01 5.89 -7.09
N TYR A 46 7.86 5.81 -6.40
CA TYR A 46 6.80 4.89 -6.77
C TYR A 46 5.98 5.44 -7.94
N LYS A 47 5.76 4.59 -8.94
CA LYS A 47 5.02 4.94 -10.15
C LYS A 47 3.53 5.10 -9.88
N GLY A 48 2.90 6.08 -10.54
CA GLY A 48 1.47 6.32 -10.43
C GLY A 48 1.05 7.03 -9.13
N GLY A 49 -0.26 7.06 -8.89
CA GLY A 49 -0.89 7.82 -7.81
C GLY A 49 -2.34 7.42 -7.60
N LYS A 50 -3.11 8.29 -6.92
CA LYS A 50 -4.54 8.08 -6.63
C LYS A 50 -5.29 7.56 -7.87
N GLY A 51 -5.97 6.41 -7.72
CA GLY A 51 -6.85 5.86 -8.76
C GLY A 51 -6.12 5.23 -9.97
N MET A 52 -4.80 5.07 -9.92
CA MET A 52 -4.02 4.48 -11.01
C MET A 52 -3.83 2.99 -10.77
N GLY A 53 -4.90 2.25 -11.02
CA GLY A 53 -5.07 0.84 -10.67
C GLY A 53 -3.79 0.00 -10.78
N GLY A 54 -3.47 -0.66 -9.67
CA GLY A 54 -2.32 -1.55 -9.56
C GLY A 54 -1.01 -0.86 -9.15
N TRP A 55 -0.68 0.36 -9.59
CA TRP A 55 0.66 0.93 -9.39
C TRP A 55 1.01 1.29 -7.93
N GLU A 56 2.28 1.10 -7.53
CA GLU A 56 2.77 1.31 -6.16
C GLU A 56 2.46 2.71 -5.64
N GLY A 57 2.58 3.75 -6.47
CA GLY A 57 2.35 5.12 -6.05
C GLY A 57 0.89 5.42 -5.70
N GLY A 58 -0.07 4.58 -6.12
CA GLY A 58 -1.47 4.67 -5.69
C GLY A 58 -1.80 3.79 -4.49
N ILE A 59 -1.13 2.64 -4.36
CA ILE A 59 -1.40 1.59 -3.38
C ILE A 59 -0.57 1.75 -2.10
N ARG A 60 0.71 2.09 -2.25
CA ARG A 60 1.67 2.20 -1.15
C ARG A 60 1.50 3.56 -0.47
N VAL A 61 1.25 3.51 0.83
CA VAL A 61 0.97 4.68 1.66
C VAL A 61 1.83 4.66 2.91
N PRO A 62 2.01 5.81 3.58
CA PRO A 62 2.60 5.83 4.92
C PRO A 62 1.81 4.93 5.87
N GLY A 63 2.51 4.18 6.71
CA GLY A 63 1.93 3.42 7.82
C GLY A 63 2.83 3.54 9.03
N ILE A 64 2.41 4.33 10.02
CA ILE A 64 3.19 4.60 11.23
C ILE A 64 2.39 4.17 12.45
N PHE A 65 3.02 3.38 13.31
CA PHE A 65 2.44 2.89 14.55
C PHE A 65 3.24 3.42 15.74
N ARG A 66 2.56 3.89 16.79
CA ARG A 66 3.17 4.32 18.05
C ARG A 66 2.36 3.80 19.22
N TRP A 67 3.02 3.05 20.09
CA TRP A 67 2.48 2.65 21.39
C TRP A 67 3.61 2.41 22.40
N PRO A 68 4.06 3.48 23.08
CA PRO A 68 5.14 3.43 24.06
C PRO A 68 4.95 2.33 25.12
N GLY A 69 6.04 1.64 25.46
CA GLY A 69 6.03 0.55 26.43
C GLY A 69 5.50 -0.79 25.89
N VAL A 70 4.87 -0.81 24.72
CA VAL A 70 4.34 -2.03 24.07
C VAL A 70 5.04 -2.33 22.76
N LEU A 71 5.27 -1.33 21.92
CA LEU A 71 5.96 -1.48 20.64
C LEU A 71 7.41 -0.98 20.72
N PRO A 72 8.37 -1.69 20.12
CA PRO A 72 9.76 -1.25 20.04
C PRO A 72 9.88 0.03 19.21
N ALA A 73 10.44 1.09 19.79
CA ALA A 73 10.61 2.37 19.12
C ALA A 73 11.65 2.29 18.00
N GLY A 74 11.46 3.07 16.93
CA GLY A 74 12.41 3.16 15.81
C GLY A 74 12.49 1.91 14.93
N THR A 75 11.54 0.98 15.08
CA THR A 75 11.49 -0.25 14.28
C THR A 75 10.94 0.05 12.89
N VAL A 76 11.58 -0.54 11.87
CA VAL A 76 11.11 -0.55 10.48
C VAL A 76 10.66 -1.97 10.15
N ILE A 77 9.50 -2.10 9.52
CA ILE A 77 8.91 -3.38 9.10
C ILE A 77 8.69 -3.29 7.60
N ASP A 78 9.38 -4.14 6.85
CA ASP A 78 9.34 -4.16 5.38
C ASP A 78 8.37 -5.22 4.83
N GLU A 79 7.72 -5.98 5.71
CA GLU A 79 6.68 -6.95 5.37
C GLU A 79 5.44 -6.29 4.76
N PRO A 80 4.79 -6.92 3.76
CA PRO A 80 3.57 -6.39 3.17
C PRO A 80 2.43 -6.36 4.20
N THR A 81 1.83 -5.18 4.37
CA THR A 81 0.65 -4.97 5.21
C THR A 81 -0.44 -4.28 4.41
N SER A 82 -1.67 -4.34 4.92
CA SER A 82 -2.87 -3.78 4.31
C SER A 82 -3.54 -2.77 5.22
N LEU A 83 -4.20 -1.75 4.66
CA LEU A 83 -5.08 -0.87 5.43
C LEU A 83 -6.21 -1.64 6.11
N MET A 84 -6.63 -2.79 5.56
CA MET A 84 -7.65 -3.65 6.15
C MET A 84 -7.21 -4.29 7.48
N ASP A 85 -5.89 -4.36 7.73
CA ASP A 85 -5.32 -4.99 8.91
C ASP A 85 -5.58 -4.17 10.20
N ILE A 86 -5.91 -2.89 10.07
CA ILE A 86 -6.24 -2.06 11.24
C ILE A 86 -7.51 -2.54 11.94
N TYR A 87 -8.49 -3.06 11.18
CA TYR A 87 -9.74 -3.55 11.73
C TYR A 87 -9.55 -4.71 12.72
N PRO A 88 -8.98 -5.87 12.33
CA PRO A 88 -8.75 -6.97 13.26
C PRO A 88 -7.76 -6.59 14.38
N THR A 89 -6.78 -5.72 14.08
CA THR A 89 -5.82 -5.23 15.09
C THR A 89 -6.55 -4.49 16.22
N VAL A 90 -7.38 -3.50 15.90
CA VAL A 90 -8.11 -2.71 16.90
C VAL A 90 -9.17 -3.53 17.63
N VAL A 91 -9.88 -4.42 16.91
CA VAL A 91 -10.83 -5.35 17.55
C VAL A 91 -10.14 -6.21 18.62
N GLN A 92 -8.96 -6.76 18.30
CA GLN A 92 -8.19 -7.55 19.26
C GLN A 92 -7.70 -6.70 20.44
N LEU A 93 -7.23 -5.47 20.20
CA LEU A 93 -6.82 -4.54 21.26
C LEU A 93 -7.95 -4.20 22.23
N ALA A 94 -9.18 -4.10 21.71
CA ALA A 94 -10.38 -3.88 22.52
C ALA A 94 -10.88 -5.15 23.24
N GLY A 95 -10.20 -6.30 23.11
CA GLY A 95 -10.63 -7.58 23.68
C GLY A 95 -11.80 -8.23 22.94
N GLY A 96 -12.12 -7.77 21.73
CA GLY A 96 -13.18 -8.30 20.89
C GLY A 96 -12.75 -9.49 20.04
N THR A 97 -13.68 -10.01 19.24
CA THR A 97 -13.44 -11.07 18.26
C THR A 97 -13.99 -10.62 16.92
N VAL A 98 -13.22 -10.86 15.84
CA VAL A 98 -13.67 -10.56 14.47
C VAL A 98 -14.78 -11.53 14.03
N PRO A 99 -15.64 -11.15 13.07
CA PRO A 99 -16.66 -12.05 12.54
C PRO A 99 -16.06 -13.39 12.07
N GLN A 100 -16.76 -14.48 12.39
CA GLN A 100 -16.39 -15.85 12.00
C GLN A 100 -17.30 -16.43 10.91
N ASP A 101 -18.30 -15.65 10.48
CA ASP A 101 -19.33 -16.03 9.51
C ASP A 101 -19.00 -15.61 8.06
N ARG A 102 -17.83 -14.99 7.86
CA ARG A 102 -17.36 -14.48 6.57
C ARG A 102 -15.84 -14.47 6.51
N VAL A 103 -15.31 -14.40 5.29
CA VAL A 103 -13.89 -14.22 5.05
C VAL A 103 -13.48 -12.81 5.50
N MET A 104 -12.33 -12.73 6.18
CA MET A 104 -11.70 -11.49 6.56
C MET A 104 -10.34 -11.41 5.86
N ASP A 105 -10.17 -10.44 4.97
CA ASP A 105 -8.89 -10.22 4.27
C ASP A 105 -7.84 -9.55 5.15
N GLY A 106 -8.27 -8.78 6.16
CA GLY A 106 -7.38 -8.16 7.12
C GLY A 106 -6.89 -9.16 8.17
N HIS A 107 -5.63 -9.01 8.57
CA HIS A 107 -5.03 -9.78 9.67
C HIS A 107 -4.52 -8.86 10.77
N THR A 108 -4.52 -9.32 12.03
CA THR A 108 -3.97 -8.54 13.13
C THR A 108 -2.47 -8.30 12.93
N LEU A 109 -2.03 -7.05 13.08
CA LEU A 109 -0.62 -6.67 12.99
C LEU A 109 0.11 -6.83 14.31
N LEU A 110 -0.57 -7.12 15.42
CA LEU A 110 0.06 -7.12 16.75
C LEU A 110 1.28 -8.04 16.85
N PRO A 111 1.26 -9.30 16.34
CA PRO A 111 2.45 -10.15 16.40
C PRO A 111 3.63 -9.57 15.62
N LEU A 112 3.35 -8.97 14.46
CA LEU A 112 4.36 -8.34 13.60
C LEU A 112 4.93 -7.07 14.25
N LEU A 113 4.06 -6.18 14.74
CA LEU A 113 4.44 -4.93 15.40
C LEU A 113 5.22 -5.15 16.70
N ARG A 114 4.95 -6.24 17.42
CA ARG A 114 5.69 -6.64 18.64
C ARG A 114 6.98 -7.40 18.34
N GLY A 115 7.22 -7.76 17.08
CA GLY A 115 8.38 -8.56 16.67
C GLY A 115 8.31 -10.03 17.11
N THR A 116 7.15 -10.52 17.53
CA THR A 116 6.95 -11.95 17.88
C THR A 116 6.75 -12.82 16.65
N GLU A 117 6.36 -12.23 15.51
CA GLU A 117 6.38 -12.85 14.19
C GLU A 117 7.25 -12.01 13.25
N GLN A 118 8.04 -12.68 12.41
CA GLN A 118 8.91 -12.02 11.43
C GLN A 118 8.19 -11.71 10.12
N HIS A 119 7.15 -12.49 9.79
CA HIS A 119 6.40 -12.32 8.54
C HIS A 119 4.98 -11.86 8.81
N SER A 120 4.48 -11.01 7.92
CA SER A 120 3.05 -10.73 7.85
C SER A 120 2.28 -11.98 7.43
N ARG A 121 0.96 -11.96 7.67
CA ARG A 121 0.07 -13.01 7.18
C ARG A 121 -0.23 -12.88 5.68
N HIS A 122 0.22 -11.80 5.03
CA HIS A 122 0.01 -11.50 3.62
C HIS A 122 1.09 -12.13 2.74
N GLU A 123 0.87 -13.37 2.31
CA GLU A 123 1.64 -13.92 1.18
C GLU A 123 1.14 -13.35 -0.16
N PHE A 124 -0.16 -13.14 -0.30
CA PHE A 124 -0.77 -12.54 -1.48
C PHE A 124 -1.59 -11.30 -1.11
N LEU A 125 -1.50 -10.26 -1.93
CA LEU A 125 -2.36 -9.07 -1.87
C LEU A 125 -2.95 -8.81 -3.25
N PHE A 126 -4.24 -8.46 -3.29
CA PHE A 126 -4.98 -8.20 -4.51
C PHE A 126 -5.27 -6.71 -4.65
N HIS A 127 -4.98 -6.13 -5.81
CA HIS A 127 -5.12 -4.71 -6.07
C HIS A 127 -6.21 -4.49 -7.12
N TYR A 128 -7.34 -4.00 -6.64
CA TYR A 128 -8.51 -3.71 -7.47
C TYR A 128 -8.56 -2.24 -7.89
N CYS A 129 -9.12 -2.00 -9.07
CA CYS A 129 -9.57 -0.69 -9.52
C CYS A 129 -11.09 -0.77 -9.75
N GLY A 130 -11.88 -0.17 -8.86
CA GLY A 130 -13.32 -0.45 -8.83
C GLY A 130 -13.58 -1.94 -8.56
N VAL A 131 -14.31 -2.60 -9.46
CA VAL A 131 -14.59 -4.05 -9.38
C VAL A 131 -13.60 -4.92 -10.18
N PHE A 132 -12.61 -4.31 -10.84
CA PHE A 132 -11.70 -5.00 -11.75
C PHE A 132 -10.38 -5.30 -11.04
N LEU A 133 -9.93 -6.56 -11.06
CA LEU A 133 -8.61 -6.94 -10.56
C LEU A 133 -7.54 -6.43 -11.53
N HIS A 134 -6.69 -5.51 -11.09
CA HIS A 134 -5.63 -4.92 -11.93
C HIS A 134 -4.28 -5.55 -11.67
N ALA A 135 -3.94 -5.80 -10.40
CA ALA A 135 -2.66 -6.41 -10.05
C ALA A 135 -2.77 -7.36 -8.87
N VAL A 136 -1.80 -8.27 -8.78
CA VAL A 136 -1.60 -9.15 -7.63
C VAL A 136 -0.15 -9.02 -7.18
N ARG A 137 0.06 -8.85 -5.89
CA ARG A 137 1.36 -8.90 -5.25
C ARG A 137 1.53 -10.24 -4.56
N TRP A 138 2.68 -10.85 -4.73
CA TRP A 138 3.09 -12.07 -4.05
C TRP A 138 4.38 -11.83 -3.29
N HIS A 139 4.39 -12.13 -2.00
CA HIS A 139 5.56 -12.10 -1.16
C HIS A 139 6.08 -13.52 -0.95
N GLN A 140 7.14 -13.85 -1.68
CA GLN A 140 7.80 -15.15 -1.59
C GLN A 140 8.66 -15.20 -0.32
N ARG A 141 8.06 -15.67 0.78
CA ARG A 141 8.65 -15.57 2.13
C ARG A 141 10.05 -16.17 2.25
N ASP A 142 10.29 -17.31 1.60
CA ASP A 142 11.58 -17.99 1.66
C ASP A 142 12.74 -17.14 1.10
N SER A 143 12.47 -16.30 0.09
CA SER A 143 13.47 -15.44 -0.54
C SER A 143 13.37 -13.98 -0.08
N GLY A 144 12.26 -13.59 0.57
CA GLY A 144 11.92 -12.19 0.84
C GLY A 144 11.60 -11.38 -0.43
N THR A 145 11.45 -12.05 -1.58
CA THR A 145 11.20 -11.35 -2.84
C THR A 145 9.73 -10.99 -2.97
N ILE A 146 9.46 -9.73 -3.34
CA ILE A 146 8.13 -9.23 -3.61
C ILE A 146 7.94 -9.15 -5.12
N TRP A 147 7.07 -10.02 -5.63
CA TRP A 147 6.65 -10.07 -7.01
C TRP A 147 5.33 -9.33 -7.18
N LYS A 148 5.14 -8.72 -8.34
CA LYS A 148 3.87 -8.09 -8.69
C LYS A 148 3.53 -8.30 -10.15
N ALA A 149 2.36 -8.88 -10.39
CA ALA A 149 1.82 -9.09 -11.72
C ALA A 149 0.69 -8.08 -11.97
N HIS A 150 0.75 -7.34 -13.08
CA HIS A 150 -0.31 -6.47 -13.56
C HIS A 150 -1.04 -7.13 -14.74
N TYR A 151 -2.31 -7.47 -14.52
CA TYR A 151 -3.21 -7.98 -15.57
C TYR A 151 -3.79 -6.86 -16.42
N ALA A 152 -3.90 -5.66 -15.83
CA ALA A 152 -4.42 -4.48 -16.48
C ALA A 152 -3.72 -3.24 -15.93
N THR A 153 -3.43 -2.26 -16.79
CA THR A 153 -2.84 -0.97 -16.40
C THR A 153 -3.57 0.19 -17.07
N PRO A 154 -3.77 1.33 -16.38
CA PRO A 154 -4.35 2.50 -17.01
C PRO A 154 -3.46 3.05 -18.14
N VAL A 155 -4.10 3.58 -19.18
CA VAL A 155 -3.43 4.30 -20.26
C VAL A 155 -3.17 5.74 -19.82
N PHE A 156 -1.92 6.01 -19.44
CA PHE A 156 -1.49 7.35 -19.01
C PHE A 156 -1.60 8.39 -20.13
N GLN A 157 -1.94 9.62 -19.73
CA GLN A 157 -2.24 10.73 -20.63
C GLN A 157 -1.64 12.02 -20.09
N PRO A 158 -0.56 12.55 -20.68
CA PRO A 158 0.15 12.04 -21.88
C PRO A 158 0.80 10.66 -21.70
N GLU A 159 1.13 10.00 -22.82
CA GLU A 159 1.85 8.73 -22.80
C GLU A 159 3.16 8.85 -21.99
N ALA A 160 3.51 7.80 -21.26
CA ALA A 160 4.68 7.74 -20.37
C ALA A 160 4.74 8.81 -19.26
N SER A 161 3.70 9.62 -19.05
CA SER A 161 3.68 10.66 -18.02
C SER A 161 3.53 10.15 -16.59
N GLY A 162 3.15 8.87 -16.42
CA GLY A 162 2.90 8.27 -15.12
C GLY A 162 1.56 8.63 -14.48
N ALA A 163 0.69 9.39 -15.17
CA ALA A 163 -0.63 9.79 -14.67
C ALA A 163 -1.65 10.08 -15.79
N CYS A 164 -2.93 10.32 -15.44
CA CYS A 164 -3.99 10.62 -16.40
C CYS A 164 -4.39 12.11 -16.39
N PHE A 165 -3.42 13.01 -16.50
CA PHE A 165 -3.60 14.47 -16.42
C PHE A 165 -4.73 15.03 -17.30
N ARG A 166 -4.95 14.46 -18.50
CA ARG A 166 -6.03 14.92 -19.40
C ARG A 166 -7.44 14.54 -18.93
N ARG A 167 -7.58 13.47 -18.16
CA ARG A 167 -8.89 12.97 -17.67
C ARG A 167 -9.15 13.34 -16.21
N GLY A 168 -8.12 13.78 -15.48
CA GLY A 168 -8.17 14.07 -14.06
C GLY A 168 -8.20 12.83 -13.17
N ILE A 169 -8.62 11.67 -13.67
CA ILE A 169 -8.49 10.37 -13.00
C ILE A 169 -8.31 9.26 -14.04
N CYS A 170 -7.50 8.25 -13.72
CA CYS A 170 -7.34 7.10 -14.59
C CYS A 170 -8.59 6.18 -14.59
N PRO A 171 -9.04 5.71 -15.76
CA PRO A 171 -10.10 4.70 -15.84
C PRO A 171 -9.67 3.34 -15.30
N CYS A 172 -10.64 2.57 -14.79
CA CYS A 172 -10.44 1.19 -14.36
C CYS A 172 -10.81 0.13 -15.41
N PHE A 173 -11.45 0.52 -16.51
CA PHE A 173 -11.96 -0.39 -17.55
C PHE A 173 -12.15 0.31 -18.91
N GLY A 174 -12.48 -0.47 -19.92
CA GLY A 174 -12.74 -0.01 -21.29
C GLY A 174 -11.47 0.49 -21.97
N ASP A 175 -11.62 1.36 -22.97
CA ASP A 175 -10.51 1.84 -23.82
C ASP A 175 -9.47 2.71 -23.08
N GLY A 176 -9.70 2.98 -21.79
CA GLY A 176 -8.75 3.69 -20.92
C GLY A 176 -7.75 2.78 -20.22
N VAL A 177 -7.79 1.47 -20.47
CA VAL A 177 -6.98 0.45 -19.81
C VAL A 177 -6.40 -0.50 -20.85
N THR A 178 -5.13 -0.85 -20.68
CA THR A 178 -4.47 -1.92 -21.44
C THR A 178 -4.50 -3.20 -20.63
N HIS A 179 -4.98 -4.28 -21.23
CA HIS A 179 -4.91 -5.64 -20.68
C HIS A 179 -3.64 -6.35 -21.17
N HIS A 180 -3.02 -7.14 -20.30
CA HIS A 180 -1.75 -7.80 -20.54
C HIS A 180 -1.89 -9.32 -20.49
N ASP A 181 -1.49 -9.99 -21.57
CA ASP A 181 -1.42 -11.45 -21.67
C ASP A 181 -0.14 -11.84 -22.44
N PRO A 182 0.92 -12.32 -21.76
CA PRO A 182 1.00 -12.56 -20.32
C PRO A 182 0.97 -11.25 -19.49
N PRO A 183 0.61 -11.30 -18.19
CA PRO A 183 0.65 -10.15 -17.30
C PRO A 183 2.05 -9.51 -17.22
N LEU A 184 2.11 -8.18 -17.02
CA LEU A 184 3.40 -7.53 -16.75
C LEU A 184 3.90 -7.96 -15.37
N LEU A 185 5.11 -8.48 -15.29
CA LEU A 185 5.70 -8.94 -14.03
C LEU A 185 6.79 -7.97 -13.55
N PHE A 186 6.84 -7.68 -12.25
CA PHE A 186 7.87 -6.85 -11.63
C PHE A 186 8.40 -7.52 -10.36
N ASN A 187 9.70 -7.35 -10.11
CA ASN A 187 10.33 -7.65 -8.83
C ASN A 187 10.47 -6.36 -8.03
N LEU A 188 9.52 -6.09 -7.12
CA LEU A 188 9.48 -4.86 -6.33
C LEU A 188 10.62 -4.76 -5.31
N SER A 189 11.25 -5.87 -4.93
CA SER A 189 12.42 -5.86 -4.06
C SER A 189 13.66 -5.28 -4.76
N ARG A 190 13.71 -5.31 -6.10
CA ARG A 190 14.81 -4.75 -6.91
C ARG A 190 14.42 -3.50 -7.69
N ASP A 191 13.19 -3.44 -8.17
CA ASP A 191 12.61 -2.31 -8.90
C ASP A 191 11.34 -1.81 -8.22
N PRO A 192 11.45 -1.06 -7.11
CA PRO A 192 10.31 -0.46 -6.44
C PRO A 192 9.59 0.60 -7.29
N SER A 193 10.23 1.08 -8.36
CA SER A 193 9.65 2.07 -9.26
C SER A 193 8.74 1.47 -10.35
N GLU A 194 8.73 0.14 -10.47
CA GLU A 194 7.98 -0.58 -11.51
C GLU A 194 8.27 -0.02 -12.92
N ALA A 195 9.54 0.27 -13.17
CA ALA A 195 10.02 0.87 -14.41
C ALA A 195 10.36 -0.19 -15.47
N ASN A 196 10.84 -1.36 -15.04
CA ASN A 196 11.39 -2.40 -15.90
C ASN A 196 10.58 -3.69 -15.72
N PRO A 197 9.56 -3.94 -16.56
CA PRO A 197 8.84 -5.20 -16.52
C PRO A 197 9.77 -6.35 -16.91
N LEU A 198 9.60 -7.49 -16.24
CA LEU A 198 10.30 -8.73 -16.52
C LEU A 198 9.58 -9.49 -17.63
N SER A 199 10.39 -10.20 -18.40
CA SER A 199 10.02 -11.13 -19.46
C SER A 199 10.85 -12.39 -19.31
N ALA A 200 10.47 -13.47 -20.00
CA ALA A 200 11.27 -14.70 -20.02
C ALA A 200 12.75 -14.47 -20.41
N ASP A 201 13.04 -13.42 -21.20
CA ASP A 201 14.40 -13.08 -21.62
C ASP A 201 15.18 -12.23 -20.60
N THR A 202 14.49 -11.67 -19.60
CA THR A 202 15.06 -10.72 -18.62
C THR A 202 15.00 -11.23 -17.18
N GLU A 203 14.42 -12.42 -16.94
CA GLU A 203 14.53 -13.10 -15.66
C GLU A 203 15.98 -13.56 -15.41
N PRO A 204 16.58 -13.19 -14.26
CA PRO A 204 17.84 -13.80 -13.86
C PRO A 204 17.59 -15.27 -13.51
N LEU A 205 18.25 -16.18 -14.23
CA LEU A 205 18.34 -17.61 -13.91
C LEU A 205 18.75 -17.87 -12.46
#